data_AF-A0A6F8Y6V7-F1
#
_entry.id   AF-A0A6F8Y6V7-F1
#
_cell.length_a   1.000
_cell.length_b   1.000
_cell.length_c   1.000
_cell.angle_alpha   90.00
_cell.angle_beta   90.00
_cell.angle_gamma   90.00
#
_symmetry.space_group_name_H-M   'P 1'
#
loop_
_entity.id
_entity.type
_entity.pdbx_description
1 polymer ?
#
loop_
_entity_poly.entity_id
_entity_poly.type
_entity_poly.pdbx_seq_one_letter_code
_entity_poly.pdbx_strand_id
1 'polypeptide(L)'
;MRFEVSKVLDAIEQRLTTDPALARAVVDLAEVVRYADLDGGRPASLLRLGLVVDALATQLAEDNAAVYAVVHRGLLSDADLTSNERMVVRRWADDGLVEVLPTVGDRVLEVADLLGLPVLSRMRFEGVRERYGWLAGQAGRLMAPVSGKTGATLVAQVGGGAVPSIGSPDPVGAKILARLWRCPESNCANFGGGGGAFADLAPERRAGGQPPPTLHTGSPTCPRHSNPLSDIGPRPPAEALAVRVGGVIRRRFVVAEDTPVVVGRAPDKDGIMLGQWLTEEARRWISRNHVRFEMRGNEVVAQDVSTNGTGVRPGGSMDEAERMILKRQTRVLAPGDLIELYPGVHVGKAKTLTSAAPLNSVSVMAEAPTLSMRILER
;
A
#
# COMPACT_ATOMS: atom_id res chain seq x y z
N MET A 1 18.78 19.37 9.92
CA MET A 1 18.77 19.17 8.46
C MET A 1 19.02 17.73 8.00
N ARG A 2 20.23 17.12 8.11
CA ARG A 2 20.43 15.72 7.62
C ARG A 2 19.54 14.68 8.32
N PHE A 3 19.39 14.78 9.64
CA PHE A 3 18.55 13.85 10.43
C PHE A 3 17.05 13.96 10.11
N GLU A 4 16.54 15.15 9.78
CA GLU A 4 15.12 15.37 9.45
C GLU A 4 14.76 14.77 8.09
N VAL A 5 15.63 14.95 7.08
CA VAL A 5 15.44 14.33 5.75
C VAL A 5 15.44 12.81 5.84
N SER A 6 16.33 12.22 6.65
CA SER A 6 16.34 10.76 6.87
C SER A 6 15.01 10.26 7.45
N LYS A 7 14.46 10.93 8.47
CA LYS A 7 13.18 10.54 9.05
C LYS A 7 12.01 10.60 8.06
N VAL A 8 11.97 11.64 7.22
CA VAL A 8 10.93 11.76 6.19
C VAL A 8 11.07 10.66 5.14
N LEU A 9 12.29 10.32 4.73
CA LEU A 9 12.51 9.21 3.81
C LEU A 9 12.13 7.85 4.43
N ASP A 10 12.39 7.65 5.72
CA ASP A 10 11.93 6.45 6.44
C ASP A 10 10.38 6.44 6.58
N ALA A 11 9.75 7.60 6.75
CA ALA A 11 8.29 7.71 6.76
C ALA A 11 7.69 7.44 5.37
N ILE A 12 8.32 7.90 4.29
CA ILE A 12 7.95 7.57 2.90
C ILE A 12 8.12 6.08 2.63
N GLU A 13 9.21 5.48 3.12
CA GLU A 13 9.48 4.05 2.96
C GLU A 13 8.33 3.19 3.48
N GLN A 14 7.73 3.56 4.62
CA GLN A 14 6.57 2.86 5.19
C GLN A 14 5.31 2.94 4.30
N ARG A 15 5.31 3.80 3.28
CA ARG A 15 4.23 3.98 2.30
C ARG A 15 4.52 3.31 0.96
N LEU A 16 5.65 2.63 0.84
CA LEU A 16 6.00 1.86 -0.35
C LEU A 16 5.61 0.41 -0.17
N THR A 17 5.04 -0.18 -1.22
CA THR A 17 4.77 -1.61 -1.24
C THR A 17 4.74 -2.15 -2.66
N THR A 18 5.23 -3.38 -2.84
CA THR A 18 4.99 -4.18 -4.05
C THR A 18 3.95 -5.28 -3.82
N ASP A 19 3.33 -5.30 -2.64
CA ASP A 19 2.26 -6.22 -2.29
C ASP A 19 0.95 -5.78 -2.99
N PRO A 20 0.40 -6.61 -3.89
CA PRO A 20 -0.81 -6.27 -4.63
C PRO A 20 -2.05 -6.10 -3.75
N ALA A 21 -2.07 -6.69 -2.54
CA ALA A 21 -3.21 -6.61 -1.64
C ALA A 21 -3.25 -5.30 -0.84
N LEU A 22 -2.13 -4.57 -0.76
CA LEU A 22 -1.99 -3.36 0.05
C LEU A 22 -1.88 -2.09 -0.78
N ALA A 23 -1.35 -2.17 -2.00
CA ALA A 23 -1.18 -1.02 -2.86
C ALA A 23 -2.52 -0.29 -3.13
N ARG A 24 -2.49 1.04 -3.12
CA ARG A 24 -3.65 1.91 -3.35
C ARG A 24 -3.56 2.71 -4.64
N ALA A 25 -2.36 2.86 -5.20
CA ALA A 25 -2.10 3.46 -6.50
C ALA A 25 -0.75 3.01 -7.05
N VAL A 26 -0.53 3.17 -8.36
CA VAL A 26 0.74 2.91 -9.04
C VAL A 26 1.37 4.23 -9.47
N VAL A 27 2.69 4.35 -9.30
CA VAL A 27 3.45 5.56 -9.68
C VAL A 27 4.71 5.21 -10.45
N ASP A 28 5.11 6.05 -11.40
CA ASP A 28 6.47 6.07 -11.93
C ASP A 28 7.32 6.99 -11.03
N LEU A 29 8.26 6.40 -10.29
CA LEU A 29 9.10 7.15 -9.38
C LEU A 29 10.00 8.15 -10.12
N ALA A 30 10.48 7.82 -11.32
CA ALA A 30 11.33 8.71 -12.09
C ALA A 30 10.57 9.96 -12.57
N GLU A 31 9.27 9.82 -12.83
CA GLU A 31 8.39 10.96 -13.11
C GLU A 31 8.16 11.79 -11.83
N VAL A 32 7.74 11.15 -10.74
CA VAL A 32 7.34 11.82 -9.49
C VAL A 32 8.47 12.68 -8.91
N VAL A 33 9.70 12.17 -8.90
CA VAL A 33 10.83 12.93 -8.35
C VAL A 33 11.13 14.20 -9.12
N ARG A 34 10.59 14.37 -10.34
CA ARG A 34 10.82 15.53 -11.21
C ARG A 34 9.70 16.56 -11.23
N TYR A 35 8.65 16.38 -10.42
CA TYR A 35 7.58 17.37 -10.28
C TYR A 35 8.04 18.62 -9.50
N ALA A 36 8.94 19.39 -10.09
CA ALA A 36 9.61 20.52 -9.43
C ALA A 36 8.66 21.64 -9.00
N ASP A 37 7.51 21.77 -9.63
CA ASP A 37 6.45 22.70 -9.23
C ASP A 37 5.77 22.34 -7.90
N LEU A 38 5.89 21.10 -7.40
CA LEU A 38 5.29 20.70 -6.13
C LEU A 38 6.00 21.31 -4.91
N ASP A 39 7.29 21.62 -5.05
CA ASP A 39 8.13 22.11 -3.94
C ASP A 39 9.05 23.29 -4.33
N GLY A 40 9.13 23.65 -5.61
CA GLY A 40 9.99 24.71 -6.14
C GLY A 40 11.49 24.42 -6.04
N GLY A 41 11.86 23.17 -5.75
CA GLY A 41 13.22 22.76 -5.38
C GLY A 41 14.12 22.33 -6.55
N ARG A 42 15.05 21.42 -6.24
CA ARG A 42 16.03 20.84 -7.19
C ARG A 42 15.36 20.17 -8.41
N PRO A 43 16.08 19.91 -9.51
CA PRO A 43 15.52 19.17 -10.65
C PRO A 43 14.90 17.80 -10.25
N ALA A 44 15.52 17.07 -9.31
CA ALA A 44 14.97 15.84 -8.75
C ALA A 44 14.98 15.84 -7.20
N SER A 45 13.95 15.26 -6.58
CA SER A 45 13.80 15.14 -5.12
C SER A 45 12.89 13.98 -4.75
N LEU A 46 13.35 13.08 -3.86
CA LEU A 46 12.51 11.97 -3.37
C LEU A 46 11.38 12.44 -2.45
N LEU A 47 11.53 13.61 -1.83
CA LEU A 47 10.53 14.19 -0.94
C LEU A 47 9.19 14.44 -1.66
N ARG A 48 9.21 14.61 -2.99
CA ARG A 48 8.00 14.77 -3.81
C ARG A 48 7.12 13.52 -3.79
N LEU A 49 7.70 12.34 -3.59
CA LEU A 49 6.92 11.13 -3.39
C LEU A 49 6.06 11.23 -2.12
N GLY A 50 6.61 11.79 -1.03
CA GLY A 50 5.86 12.04 0.20
C GLY A 50 4.67 12.96 -0.02
N LEU A 51 4.85 14.04 -0.79
CA LEU A 51 3.75 14.95 -1.17
C LEU A 51 2.64 14.22 -1.96
N VAL A 52 3.02 13.37 -2.92
CA VAL A 52 2.04 12.59 -3.71
C VAL A 52 1.30 11.57 -2.84
N VAL A 53 2.00 10.92 -1.91
CA VAL A 53 1.40 9.97 -0.96
C VAL A 53 0.45 10.68 0.00
N ASP A 54 0.79 11.85 0.52
CA ASP A 54 -0.10 12.64 1.38
C ASP A 54 -1.38 13.07 0.65
N ALA A 55 -1.25 13.46 -0.63
CA ALA A 55 -2.40 13.78 -1.48
C ALA A 55 -3.33 12.57 -1.68
N LEU A 56 -2.75 11.39 -1.92
CA LEU A 56 -3.48 10.13 -2.03
C LEU A 56 -4.19 9.77 -0.72
N ALA A 57 -3.46 9.80 0.40
CA ALA A 57 -3.97 9.52 1.74
C ALA A 57 -5.18 10.41 2.09
N THR A 58 -5.05 11.70 1.81
CA THR A 58 -6.11 12.69 2.05
C THR A 58 -7.37 12.37 1.25
N GLN A 59 -7.24 12.10 -0.06
CA GLN A 59 -8.38 11.85 -0.93
C GLN A 59 -9.06 10.50 -0.66
N LEU A 60 -8.29 9.47 -0.25
CA LEU A 60 -8.84 8.19 0.15
C LEU A 60 -9.40 8.19 1.59
N ALA A 61 -9.11 9.24 2.36
CA ALA A 61 -9.29 9.27 3.80
C ALA A 61 -8.65 8.05 4.52
N GLU A 62 -7.43 7.70 4.10
CA GLU A 62 -6.63 6.58 4.61
C GLU A 62 -5.28 7.12 5.12
N ASP A 63 -5.00 6.98 6.41
CA ASP A 63 -3.81 7.55 7.06
C ASP A 63 -2.50 6.97 6.47
N ASN A 64 -2.50 5.67 6.18
CA ASN A 64 -1.33 4.90 5.72
C ASN A 64 -1.54 4.32 4.31
N ALA A 65 -2.01 5.15 3.37
CA ALA A 65 -2.15 4.75 1.97
C ALA A 65 -0.77 4.41 1.37
N ALA A 66 -0.63 3.19 0.85
CA ALA A 66 0.60 2.71 0.25
C ALA A 66 0.56 2.80 -1.28
N VAL A 67 1.70 3.08 -1.91
CA VAL A 67 1.86 3.16 -3.36
C VAL A 67 2.78 2.08 -3.89
N TYR A 68 2.44 1.56 -5.07
CA TYR A 68 3.28 0.69 -5.87
C TYR A 68 4.18 1.54 -6.75
N ALA A 69 5.46 1.66 -6.40
CA ALA A 69 6.40 2.46 -7.15
C ALA A 69 7.18 1.61 -8.16
N VAL A 70 7.12 2.02 -9.41
CA VAL A 70 7.91 1.49 -10.52
C VAL A 70 9.07 2.44 -10.78
N VAL A 71 10.27 1.90 -11.00
CA VAL A 71 11.48 2.71 -11.18
C VAL A 71 12.36 2.19 -12.31
N HIS A 72 12.81 3.09 -13.17
CA HIS A 72 13.87 2.80 -14.13
C HIS A 72 15.22 2.62 -13.42
N ARG A 73 15.99 1.59 -13.78
CA ARG A 73 17.29 1.30 -13.15
C ARG A 73 18.27 2.48 -13.14
N GLY A 74 18.18 3.36 -14.14
CA GLY A 74 19.02 4.57 -14.24
C GLY A 74 18.80 5.55 -13.08
N LEU A 75 17.63 5.55 -12.44
CA LEU A 75 17.35 6.41 -11.29
C LEU A 75 18.28 6.10 -10.09
N LEU A 76 18.73 4.85 -9.96
CA LEU A 76 19.63 4.40 -8.88
C LEU A 76 21.03 5.05 -8.94
N SER A 77 21.39 5.63 -10.09
CA SER A 77 22.65 6.32 -10.34
C SER A 77 22.46 7.78 -10.76
N ASP A 78 21.24 8.30 -10.66
CA ASP A 78 20.89 9.63 -11.17
C ASP A 78 21.61 10.75 -10.41
N ALA A 79 22.33 11.59 -11.14
CA ALA A 79 23.12 12.67 -10.57
C ALA A 79 22.24 13.83 -10.05
N ASP A 80 21.00 13.96 -10.53
CA ASP A 80 20.07 15.00 -10.07
C ASP A 80 19.57 14.74 -8.64
N LEU A 81 19.60 13.47 -8.21
CA LEU A 81 19.38 13.07 -6.82
C LEU A 81 20.63 13.35 -5.96
N THR A 82 20.44 13.58 -4.66
CA THR A 82 21.56 13.62 -3.72
C THR A 82 22.16 12.23 -3.53
N SER A 83 23.40 12.15 -3.04
CA SER A 83 24.02 10.87 -2.68
C SER A 83 23.19 10.08 -1.65
N ASN A 84 22.58 10.77 -0.68
CA ASN A 84 21.72 10.14 0.33
C ASN A 84 20.45 9.55 -0.30
N GLU A 85 19.76 10.32 -1.14
CA GLU A 85 18.57 9.85 -1.87
C GLU A 85 18.89 8.64 -2.75
N ARG A 86 20.00 8.66 -3.50
CA ARG A 86 20.43 7.49 -4.29
C ARG A 86 20.65 6.25 -3.43
N MET A 87 21.28 6.40 -2.25
CA MET A 87 21.48 5.29 -1.32
C MET A 87 20.13 4.73 -0.83
N VAL A 88 19.18 5.60 -0.51
CA VAL A 88 17.84 5.20 -0.05
C VAL A 88 17.05 4.47 -1.14
N VAL A 89 17.03 4.95 -2.39
CA VAL A 89 16.31 4.23 -3.47
C VAL A 89 16.95 2.87 -3.75
N ARG A 90 18.28 2.75 -3.64
CA ARG A 90 18.95 1.44 -3.75
C ARG A 90 18.52 0.49 -2.65
N ARG A 91 18.46 0.96 -1.40
CA ARG A 91 17.90 0.18 -0.29
C ARG A 91 16.48 -0.26 -0.59
N TRP A 92 15.59 0.65 -1.00
CA TRP A 92 14.22 0.29 -1.37
C TRP A 92 14.13 -0.75 -2.50
N ALA A 93 15.03 -0.68 -3.47
CA ALA A 93 15.12 -1.63 -4.57
C ALA A 93 15.61 -3.02 -4.12
N ASP A 94 16.59 -3.06 -3.22
CA ASP A 94 17.14 -4.31 -2.70
C ASP A 94 16.19 -4.97 -1.70
N ASP A 95 15.45 -4.18 -0.92
CA ASP A 95 14.39 -4.65 -0.03
C ASP A 95 13.09 -5.03 -0.76
N GLY A 96 13.01 -4.77 -2.07
CA GLY A 96 11.84 -5.06 -2.92
C GLY A 96 10.63 -4.17 -2.63
N LEU A 97 10.83 -2.98 -2.04
CA LEU A 97 9.78 -1.98 -1.80
C LEU A 97 9.39 -1.21 -3.07
N VAL A 98 10.28 -1.17 -4.06
CA VAL A 98 10.01 -0.63 -5.40
C VAL A 98 10.34 -1.66 -6.46
N GLU A 99 9.62 -1.62 -7.58
CA GLU A 99 9.89 -2.47 -8.73
C GLU A 99 10.89 -1.80 -9.67
N VAL A 100 12.09 -2.36 -9.80
CA VAL A 100 13.12 -1.84 -10.70
C VAL A 100 13.05 -2.52 -12.06
N LEU A 101 13.09 -1.75 -13.15
CA LEU A 101 13.16 -2.29 -14.51
C LEU A 101 14.31 -1.69 -15.33
N PRO A 102 14.85 -2.45 -16.30
CA PRO A 102 15.74 -1.90 -17.32
C PRO A 102 15.11 -0.79 -18.17
N THR A 103 13.79 -0.87 -18.39
CA THR A 103 12.97 0.10 -19.12
C THR A 103 11.57 0.10 -18.52
N VAL A 104 11.01 1.26 -18.20
CA VAL A 104 9.68 1.34 -17.58
C VAL A 104 8.56 1.11 -18.60
N GLY A 105 8.67 1.66 -19.82
CA GLY A 105 7.67 1.46 -20.87
C GLY A 105 6.25 1.79 -20.39
N ASP A 106 5.31 0.88 -20.62
CA ASP A 106 3.92 0.96 -20.14
C ASP A 106 3.69 0.19 -18.82
N ARG A 107 4.74 -0.18 -18.08
CA ARG A 107 4.64 -1.04 -16.90
C ARG A 107 3.72 -0.51 -15.80
N VAL A 108 3.71 0.81 -15.58
CA VAL A 108 2.78 1.42 -14.61
C VAL A 108 1.32 1.18 -14.98
N LEU A 109 1.00 1.13 -16.28
CA LEU A 109 -0.34 0.82 -16.78
C LEU A 109 -0.64 -0.67 -16.68
N GLU A 110 0.33 -1.53 -17.01
CA GLU A 110 0.20 -2.98 -16.88
C GLU A 110 -0.11 -3.37 -15.42
N VAL A 111 0.66 -2.86 -14.46
CA VAL A 111 0.41 -3.12 -13.03
C VAL A 111 -0.98 -2.61 -12.61
N ALA A 112 -1.36 -1.41 -13.04
CA ALA A 112 -2.67 -0.83 -12.74
C ALA A 112 -3.83 -1.65 -13.32
N ASP A 113 -3.65 -2.20 -14.51
CA ASP A 113 -4.64 -3.06 -15.17
C ASP A 113 -4.80 -4.40 -14.42
N LEU A 114 -3.67 -5.06 -14.12
CA LEU A 114 -3.64 -6.34 -13.41
C LEU A 114 -4.22 -6.25 -12.00
N LEU A 115 -4.02 -5.12 -11.30
CA LEU A 115 -4.42 -4.95 -9.91
C LEU A 115 -5.72 -4.15 -9.73
N GLY A 116 -6.23 -3.55 -10.80
CA GLY A 116 -7.37 -2.66 -10.72
C GLY A 116 -7.06 -1.31 -10.04
N LEU A 117 -5.79 -0.90 -9.96
CA LEU A 117 -5.38 0.31 -9.22
C LEU A 117 -5.41 1.57 -10.09
N PRO A 118 -5.59 2.77 -9.48
CA PRO A 118 -5.37 4.03 -10.17
C PRO A 118 -3.87 4.29 -10.39
N VAL A 119 -3.55 5.02 -11.46
CA VAL A 119 -2.20 5.51 -11.77
C VAL A 119 -2.10 6.98 -11.39
N LEU A 120 -1.05 7.34 -10.65
CA LEU A 120 -0.72 8.74 -10.37
C LEU A 120 0.40 9.19 -11.30
N SER A 121 0.04 9.90 -12.37
CA SER A 121 0.97 10.34 -13.42
C SER A 121 0.45 11.62 -14.08
N ARG A 122 1.36 12.46 -14.58
CA ARG A 122 0.99 13.60 -15.42
C ARG A 122 0.96 13.21 -16.90
N MET A 123 1.52 12.06 -17.27
CA MET A 123 1.42 11.53 -18.62
C MET A 123 0.00 11.09 -18.95
N ARG A 124 -0.46 11.42 -20.16
CA ARG A 124 -1.80 11.07 -20.67
C ARG A 124 -1.87 9.73 -21.41
N PHE A 125 -0.72 9.11 -21.66
CA PHE A 125 -0.59 7.78 -22.28
C PHE A 125 -1.36 7.59 -23.60
N GLU A 126 -1.43 8.64 -24.43
CA GLU A 126 -2.24 8.67 -25.66
C GLU A 126 -1.95 7.48 -26.60
N GLY A 127 -0.68 7.10 -26.76
CA GLY A 127 -0.24 6.06 -27.69
C GLY A 127 -0.56 4.61 -27.29
N VAL A 128 -1.11 4.36 -26.10
CA VAL A 128 -1.42 3.01 -25.59
C VAL A 128 -2.87 2.85 -25.13
N ARG A 129 -3.74 3.81 -25.45
CA ARG A 129 -5.16 3.79 -25.04
C ARG A 129 -5.93 2.59 -25.56
N GLU A 130 -5.64 2.12 -26.77
CA GLU A 130 -6.30 0.95 -27.34
C GLU A 130 -5.97 -0.33 -26.56
N ARG A 131 -4.75 -0.41 -26.00
CA ARG A 131 -4.32 -1.53 -25.16
C ARG A 131 -4.97 -1.47 -23.77
N TYR A 132 -5.09 -0.28 -23.20
CA TYR A 132 -5.63 -0.07 -21.87
C TYR A 132 -6.94 0.72 -21.94
N GLY A 133 -8.03 0.04 -22.28
CA GLY A 133 -9.33 0.68 -22.54
C GLY A 133 -9.89 1.50 -21.36
N TRP A 134 -9.48 1.20 -20.13
CA TRP A 134 -9.87 1.98 -18.95
C TRP A 134 -9.35 3.43 -18.98
N LEU A 135 -8.28 3.71 -19.74
CA LEU A 135 -7.72 5.06 -19.89
C LEU A 135 -8.70 6.06 -20.51
N ALA A 136 -9.70 5.61 -21.26
CA ALA A 136 -10.63 6.49 -21.96
C ALA A 136 -11.95 6.73 -21.21
N GLY A 137 -12.30 5.89 -20.24
CA GLY A 137 -13.69 5.86 -19.72
C GLY A 137 -13.85 5.65 -18.23
N GLN A 138 -12.79 5.33 -17.48
CA GLN A 138 -12.92 5.10 -16.04
C GLN A 138 -12.44 6.31 -15.23
N ALA A 139 -13.40 7.11 -14.76
CA ALA A 139 -13.18 8.24 -13.87
C ALA A 139 -12.37 7.83 -12.63
N GLY A 140 -11.37 8.63 -12.26
CA GLY A 140 -10.53 8.40 -11.07
C GLY A 140 -9.41 7.36 -11.23
N ARG A 141 -9.25 6.73 -12.41
CA ARG A 141 -8.18 5.73 -12.66
C ARG A 141 -6.86 6.32 -13.14
N LEU A 142 -6.86 7.52 -13.71
CA LEU A 142 -5.66 8.27 -14.06
C LEU A 142 -5.72 9.66 -13.41
N MET A 143 -4.86 9.88 -12.43
CA MET A 143 -4.86 11.08 -11.60
C MET A 143 -3.51 11.80 -11.73
N ALA A 144 -3.51 13.10 -11.96
CA ALA A 144 -2.31 13.92 -11.98
C ALA A 144 -2.06 14.56 -10.62
N PRO A 145 -0.89 14.34 -10.00
CA PRO A 145 -0.45 15.15 -8.88
C PRO A 145 -0.13 16.57 -9.35
N VAL A 146 -0.79 17.57 -8.80
CA VAL A 146 -0.59 18.99 -9.10
C VAL A 146 -0.41 19.80 -7.82
N SER A 147 0.22 20.96 -7.93
CA SER A 147 0.37 21.87 -6.79
C SER A 147 -1.00 22.44 -6.40
N GLY A 148 -1.36 22.29 -5.12
CA GLY A 148 -2.55 22.84 -4.51
C GLY A 148 -2.21 23.83 -3.39
N LYS A 149 -3.24 24.43 -2.78
CA LYS A 149 -3.09 25.47 -1.74
C LYS A 149 -2.35 24.99 -0.48
N THR A 150 -2.47 23.71 -0.14
CA THR A 150 -1.93 23.11 1.09
C THR A 150 -0.88 22.03 0.82
N GLY A 151 -0.32 21.99 -0.38
CA GLY A 151 0.57 20.92 -0.85
C GLY A 151 0.04 20.27 -2.13
N ALA A 152 0.52 19.06 -2.46
CA ALA A 152 0.04 18.36 -3.64
C ALA A 152 -1.45 17.97 -3.51
N THR A 153 -2.16 17.98 -4.63
CA THR A 153 -3.51 17.44 -4.76
C THR A 153 -3.60 16.60 -6.02
N LEU A 154 -4.52 15.64 -6.10
CA LEU A 154 -4.69 14.81 -7.29
C LEU A 154 -5.91 15.27 -8.08
N VAL A 155 -5.74 15.45 -9.39
CA VAL A 155 -6.80 15.85 -10.30
C VAL A 155 -6.97 14.78 -11.37
N ALA A 156 -8.21 14.36 -11.63
CA ALA A 156 -8.48 13.40 -12.69
C ALA A 156 -8.05 13.95 -14.05
N GLN A 157 -7.25 13.19 -14.79
CA GLN A 157 -6.90 13.54 -16.16
C GLN A 157 -7.95 13.09 -17.18
N VAL A 158 -8.75 12.07 -16.84
CA VAL A 158 -9.75 11.46 -17.73
C VAL A 158 -11.02 11.14 -16.96
N GLY A 159 -12.18 11.27 -17.62
CA GLY A 159 -13.48 10.84 -17.11
C GLY A 159 -14.07 11.68 -15.97
N GLY A 160 -13.32 12.67 -15.45
CA GLY A 160 -13.69 13.41 -14.25
C GLY A 160 -13.48 12.59 -12.97
N GLY A 161 -14.01 13.08 -11.84
CA GLY A 161 -13.86 12.46 -10.52
C GLY A 161 -12.85 13.17 -9.63
N ALA A 162 -13.19 13.30 -8.35
CA ALA A 162 -12.35 13.97 -7.35
C ALA A 162 -11.54 13.00 -6.48
N VAL A 163 -11.83 11.69 -6.58
CA VAL A 163 -11.25 10.65 -5.72
C VAL A 163 -10.68 9.52 -6.57
N PRO A 164 -9.48 9.03 -6.27
CA PRO A 164 -8.90 7.87 -6.95
C PRO A 164 -9.81 6.65 -6.80
N SER A 165 -10.02 5.92 -7.90
CA SER A 165 -10.95 4.81 -7.95
C SER A 165 -10.23 3.49 -8.23
N ILE A 166 -10.68 2.43 -7.54
CA ILE A 166 -10.27 1.06 -7.83
C ILE A 166 -11.25 0.53 -8.89
N GLY A 167 -10.69 0.02 -9.98
CA GLY A 167 -11.47 -0.65 -11.02
C GLY A 167 -11.45 -2.16 -10.86
N SER A 168 -12.08 -2.87 -11.78
CA SER A 168 -12.00 -4.34 -11.80
C SER A 168 -10.59 -4.78 -12.23
N PRO A 169 -9.93 -5.69 -11.50
CA PRO A 169 -8.69 -6.32 -11.96
C PRO A 169 -8.91 -7.10 -13.25
N ASP A 170 -7.90 -7.15 -14.12
CA ASP A 170 -7.94 -7.98 -15.32
C ASP A 170 -8.09 -9.49 -14.96
N PRO A 171 -9.00 -10.24 -15.61
CA PRO A 171 -9.20 -11.67 -15.32
C PRO A 171 -7.97 -12.55 -15.58
N VAL A 172 -7.11 -12.20 -16.54
CA VAL A 172 -5.86 -12.92 -16.79
C VAL A 172 -4.87 -12.60 -15.67
N GLY A 173 -4.78 -11.34 -15.27
CA GLY A 173 -4.01 -10.90 -14.10
C GLY A 173 -4.42 -11.62 -12.82
N ALA A 174 -5.72 -11.76 -12.57
CA ALA A 174 -6.22 -12.51 -11.41
C ALA A 174 -5.73 -13.96 -11.39
N LYS A 175 -5.72 -14.64 -12.55
CA LYS A 175 -5.19 -16.02 -12.67
C LYS A 175 -3.69 -16.09 -12.42
N ILE A 176 -2.93 -15.11 -12.92
CA ILE A 176 -1.47 -15.05 -12.77
C ILE A 176 -1.07 -14.74 -11.33
N LEU A 177 -1.81 -13.84 -10.67
CA LEU A 177 -1.59 -13.47 -9.27
C LEU A 177 -2.03 -14.57 -8.30
N ALA A 178 -2.89 -15.51 -8.72
CA ALA A 178 -3.23 -16.70 -7.94
C ALA A 178 -2.09 -17.74 -7.90
N ARG A 179 -0.98 -17.50 -8.59
CA ARG A 179 0.20 -18.36 -8.62
C ARG A 179 1.38 -17.73 -7.90
N LEU A 180 2.31 -18.58 -7.47
CA LEU A 180 3.63 -18.19 -7.04
C LEU A 180 4.62 -18.40 -8.20
N TRP A 181 5.53 -17.45 -8.34
CA TRP A 181 6.49 -17.38 -9.42
C TRP A 181 7.91 -17.37 -8.86
N ARG A 182 8.85 -17.97 -9.58
CA ARG A 182 10.26 -17.97 -9.19
C ARG A 182 11.13 -17.46 -10.33
N CYS A 183 11.99 -16.51 -9.99
CA CYS A 183 13.05 -16.03 -10.87
C CYS A 183 14.26 -16.97 -10.76
N PRO A 184 14.97 -17.28 -11.85
CA PRO A 184 16.22 -18.03 -11.78
C PRO A 184 17.32 -17.31 -10.99
N GLU A 185 17.25 -15.97 -10.88
CA GLU A 185 18.15 -15.19 -10.03
C GLU A 185 17.76 -15.35 -8.55
N SER A 186 18.59 -16.06 -7.78
CA SER A 186 18.31 -16.41 -6.37
C SER A 186 18.20 -15.19 -5.45
N ASN A 187 18.94 -14.11 -5.77
CA ASN A 187 18.95 -12.84 -5.06
C ASN A 187 17.88 -11.86 -5.56
N CYS A 188 16.93 -12.29 -6.40
CA CYS A 188 15.84 -11.44 -6.83
C CYS A 188 14.96 -11.04 -5.63
N ALA A 189 14.92 -9.76 -5.30
CA ALA A 189 14.14 -9.24 -4.17
C ALA A 189 12.65 -9.61 -4.21
N ASN A 190 12.07 -9.67 -5.42
CA ASN A 190 10.62 -9.83 -5.61
C ASN A 190 10.19 -11.28 -5.93
N PHE A 191 11.06 -12.06 -6.56
CA PHE A 191 10.73 -13.40 -7.09
C PHE A 191 11.81 -14.45 -6.76
N GLY A 192 12.78 -14.11 -5.92
CA GLY A 192 13.86 -15.00 -5.53
C GLY A 192 13.39 -16.08 -4.57
N GLY A 193 14.21 -17.12 -4.42
CA GLY A 193 13.93 -18.24 -3.51
C GLY A 193 14.06 -17.89 -2.02
N GLY A 194 14.61 -16.73 -1.68
CA GLY A 194 15.08 -16.39 -0.33
C GLY A 194 16.46 -16.98 -0.04
N GLY A 195 17.40 -16.91 -1.00
CA GLY A 195 18.70 -17.61 -0.92
C GLY A 195 19.90 -16.75 -1.31
N GLY A 196 19.98 -15.52 -0.80
CA GLY A 196 21.20 -14.71 -0.85
C GLY A 196 22.08 -14.92 0.38
N ALA A 197 23.31 -14.37 0.38
CA ALA A 197 24.25 -14.42 1.52
C ALA A 197 23.72 -13.78 2.83
N PHE A 198 22.55 -13.16 2.78
CA PHE A 198 21.84 -12.55 3.91
C PHE A 198 20.38 -13.06 4.01
N ALA A 199 20.09 -14.27 3.50
CA ALA A 199 18.76 -14.89 3.56
C ALA A 199 18.19 -14.97 4.99
N ASP A 200 19.05 -15.19 5.99
CA ASP A 200 18.69 -15.22 7.41
C ASP A 200 18.34 -13.84 7.99
N LEU A 201 18.64 -12.77 7.25
CA LEU A 201 18.32 -11.37 7.58
C LEU A 201 17.23 -10.79 6.67
N ALA A 202 16.83 -11.50 5.61
CA ALA A 202 15.74 -11.06 4.76
C ALA A 202 14.46 -11.14 5.60
N PRO A 203 13.66 -10.05 5.68
CA PRO A 203 12.38 -10.13 6.36
C PRO A 203 11.58 -11.29 5.77
N GLU A 204 10.94 -12.07 6.65
CA GLU A 204 10.07 -13.18 6.27
C GLU A 204 9.21 -12.79 5.06
N ARG A 205 9.04 -13.72 4.11
CA ARG A 205 8.29 -13.46 2.87
C ARG A 205 7.01 -12.70 3.21
N ARG A 206 6.85 -11.52 2.61
CA ARG A 206 5.72 -10.63 2.86
C ARG A 206 4.40 -11.41 2.76
N ALA A 207 3.63 -11.41 3.83
CA ALA A 207 2.43 -12.24 3.97
C ALA A 207 1.39 -12.05 2.85
N GLY A 208 1.33 -10.88 2.18
CA GLY A 208 0.39 -10.65 1.07
C GLY A 208 0.90 -10.98 -0.33
N GLY A 209 2.13 -11.44 -0.44
CA GLY A 209 2.62 -12.17 -1.61
C GLY A 209 3.45 -11.36 -2.59
N GLN A 210 3.70 -11.99 -3.74
CA GLN A 210 4.61 -11.49 -4.77
C GLN A 210 3.95 -10.43 -5.65
N PRO A 211 4.72 -9.43 -6.13
CA PRO A 211 4.24 -8.49 -7.13
C PRO A 211 3.79 -9.18 -8.41
N PRO A 212 2.99 -8.52 -9.25
CA PRO A 212 2.66 -9.03 -10.58
C PRO A 212 3.92 -9.26 -11.42
N PRO A 213 4.05 -10.39 -12.13
CA PRO A 213 5.00 -10.52 -13.23
C PRO A 213 4.76 -9.50 -14.35
N THR A 214 5.74 -9.32 -15.24
CA THR A 214 5.53 -8.65 -16.53
C THR A 214 4.99 -9.65 -17.54
N LEU A 215 3.98 -9.23 -18.32
CA LEU A 215 3.28 -10.02 -19.33
C LEU A 215 3.45 -9.46 -20.75
N HIS A 216 4.26 -8.43 -20.92
CA HIS A 216 4.51 -7.77 -22.20
C HIS A 216 4.88 -8.73 -23.36
N THR A 217 5.54 -9.86 -23.06
CA THR A 217 5.93 -10.89 -24.04
C THR A 217 4.92 -12.03 -24.20
N GLY A 218 3.73 -11.90 -23.59
CA GLY A 218 2.70 -12.95 -23.57
C GLY A 218 2.98 -14.10 -22.59
N SER A 219 4.07 -14.03 -21.82
CA SER A 219 4.42 -15.00 -20.77
C SER A 219 4.98 -14.30 -19.53
N PRO A 220 4.76 -14.83 -18.30
CA PRO A 220 5.28 -14.23 -17.06
C PRO A 220 6.80 -14.12 -17.03
N THR A 221 7.29 -12.88 -16.91
CA THR A 221 8.72 -12.54 -16.82
C THR A 221 9.00 -11.70 -15.59
N CYS A 222 10.24 -11.80 -15.08
CA CYS A 222 10.69 -11.01 -13.95
C CYS A 222 10.88 -9.55 -14.39
N PRO A 223 10.22 -8.55 -13.78
CA PRO A 223 10.38 -7.14 -14.15
C PRO A 223 11.83 -6.64 -14.01
N ARG A 224 12.56 -7.14 -12.99
CA ARG A 224 13.95 -6.74 -12.69
C ARG A 224 14.96 -7.34 -13.65
N HIS A 225 14.84 -8.64 -13.94
CA HIS A 225 15.85 -9.39 -14.67
C HIS A 225 15.46 -9.73 -16.11
N SER A 226 14.20 -9.50 -16.50
CA SER A 226 13.62 -9.92 -17.79
C SER A 226 13.68 -11.43 -18.07
N ASN A 227 14.10 -12.22 -17.08
CA ASN A 227 14.14 -13.68 -17.16
C ASN A 227 12.71 -14.25 -17.09
N PRO A 228 12.40 -15.32 -17.84
CA PRO A 228 11.16 -16.08 -17.65
C PRO A 228 11.01 -16.55 -16.21
N LEU A 229 9.79 -16.44 -15.67
CA LEU A 229 9.48 -16.95 -14.33
C LEU A 229 8.95 -18.39 -14.42
N SER A 230 9.36 -19.24 -13.48
CA SER A 230 8.77 -20.56 -13.31
C SER A 230 7.58 -20.50 -12.34
N ASP A 231 6.49 -21.18 -12.69
CA ASP A 231 5.35 -21.38 -11.80
C ASP A 231 5.74 -22.42 -10.74
N ILE A 232 5.65 -22.06 -9.46
CA ILE A 232 6.00 -22.94 -8.34
C ILE A 232 4.78 -23.44 -7.56
N GLY A 233 3.57 -23.18 -8.05
CA GLY A 233 2.33 -23.64 -7.44
C GLY A 233 1.31 -22.53 -7.18
N PRO A 234 0.15 -22.90 -6.62
CA PRO A 234 -0.86 -21.93 -6.20
C PRO A 234 -0.33 -21.04 -5.07
N ARG A 235 -0.80 -19.79 -5.04
CA ARG A 235 -0.56 -18.89 -3.93
C ARG A 235 -1.36 -19.32 -2.69
N PRO A 236 -0.74 -19.37 -1.50
CA PRO A 236 -1.48 -19.59 -0.26
C PRO A 236 -2.61 -18.57 -0.10
N PRO A 237 -3.76 -18.97 0.49
CA PRO A 237 -4.84 -18.05 0.79
C PRO A 237 -4.36 -16.89 1.66
N ALA A 238 -4.75 -15.68 1.26
CA ALA A 238 -4.49 -14.46 1.99
C ALA A 238 -5.64 -13.47 1.81
N GLU A 239 -5.95 -12.70 2.84
CA GLU A 239 -6.96 -11.65 2.81
C GLU A 239 -6.43 -10.36 3.42
N ALA A 240 -6.68 -9.24 2.72
CA ALA A 240 -6.37 -7.93 3.25
C ALA A 240 -7.47 -7.49 4.23
N LEU A 241 -7.06 -7.10 5.43
CA LEU A 241 -7.89 -6.46 6.43
C LEU A 241 -7.51 -4.99 6.58
N ALA A 242 -8.43 -4.21 7.12
CA ALA A 242 -8.21 -2.80 7.41
C ALA A 242 -8.67 -2.47 8.83
N VAL A 243 -7.93 -1.61 9.51
CA VAL A 243 -8.32 -1.04 10.81
C VAL A 243 -8.85 0.37 10.61
N ARG A 244 -10.05 0.62 11.11
CA ARG A 244 -10.69 1.93 11.15
C ARG A 244 -10.81 2.42 12.59
N VAL A 245 -10.27 3.61 12.87
CA VAL A 245 -10.31 4.25 14.19
C VAL A 245 -10.89 5.65 14.06
N GLY A 246 -11.99 5.93 14.75
CA GLY A 246 -12.67 7.23 14.68
C GLY A 246 -13.17 7.55 13.28
N GLY A 247 -13.60 6.52 12.53
CA GLY A 247 -14.07 6.67 11.15
C GLY A 247 -12.97 6.68 10.09
N VAL A 248 -11.69 6.83 10.45
CA VAL A 248 -10.57 6.87 9.49
C VAL A 248 -9.89 5.51 9.38
N ILE A 249 -9.60 5.04 8.16
CA ILE A 249 -8.77 3.85 7.96
C ILE A 249 -7.32 4.20 8.32
N ARG A 250 -6.81 3.59 9.38
CA ARG A 250 -5.46 3.86 9.90
C ARG A 250 -4.39 3.00 9.25
N ARG A 251 -4.72 1.73 8.98
CA ARG A 251 -3.77 0.76 8.42
C ARG A 251 -4.50 -0.37 7.73
N ARG A 252 -3.94 -0.81 6.61
CA ARG A 252 -4.25 -2.09 5.95
C ARG A 252 -3.15 -3.09 6.28
N PHE A 253 -3.50 -4.36 6.37
CA PHE A 253 -2.58 -5.45 6.63
C PHE A 253 -3.11 -6.75 6.02
N VAL A 254 -2.25 -7.73 5.80
CA VAL A 254 -2.64 -9.01 5.21
C VAL A 254 -2.56 -10.11 6.25
N VAL A 255 -3.56 -10.99 6.24
CA VAL A 255 -3.57 -12.23 7.00
C VAL A 255 -3.41 -13.36 6.00
N ALA A 256 -2.42 -14.22 6.21
CA ALA A 256 -2.15 -15.40 5.39
C ALA A 256 -2.26 -16.69 6.22
N GLU A 257 -2.35 -17.83 5.55
CA GLU A 257 -2.48 -19.16 6.18
C GLU A 257 -1.35 -19.48 7.17
N ASP A 258 -0.12 -19.10 6.84
CA ASP A 258 1.07 -19.31 7.67
C ASP A 258 1.39 -18.14 8.60
N THR A 259 0.74 -16.99 8.39
CA THR A 259 1.07 -15.72 9.05
C THR A 259 -0.16 -15.12 9.73
N PRO A 260 -0.56 -15.65 10.90
CA PRO A 260 -1.66 -15.11 11.69
C PRO A 260 -1.27 -13.78 12.35
N VAL A 261 -2.20 -12.83 12.38
CA VAL A 261 -1.94 -11.46 12.80
C VAL A 261 -2.72 -11.12 14.07
N VAL A 262 -2.03 -10.61 15.08
CA VAL A 262 -2.65 -10.10 16.31
C VAL A 262 -2.83 -8.59 16.23
N VAL A 263 -4.04 -8.11 16.51
CA VAL A 263 -4.37 -6.69 16.60
C VAL A 263 -4.66 -6.34 18.05
N GLY A 264 -4.16 -5.20 18.51
CA GLY A 264 -4.41 -4.72 19.86
C GLY A 264 -3.68 -3.43 20.16
N ARG A 265 -3.72 -3.00 21.43
CA ARG A 265 -3.13 -1.71 21.83
C ARG A 265 -1.63 -1.67 21.60
N ALA A 266 -0.94 -2.73 21.98
CA ALA A 266 0.51 -2.88 21.88
C ALA A 266 0.83 -4.37 21.87
N PRO A 267 0.54 -5.05 20.74
CA PRO A 267 0.78 -6.47 20.59
C PRO A 267 2.25 -6.81 20.79
N ASP A 268 2.53 -8.10 21.00
CA ASP A 268 3.89 -8.60 20.91
C ASP A 268 4.37 -8.61 19.44
N LYS A 269 5.48 -9.29 19.13
CA LYS A 269 6.15 -9.22 17.81
C LYS A 269 5.16 -9.39 16.63
N ASP A 270 5.36 -8.56 15.60
CA ASP A 270 4.70 -8.60 14.28
C ASP A 270 3.17 -8.37 14.27
N GLY A 271 2.60 -7.88 15.37
CA GLY A 271 1.19 -7.49 15.45
C GLY A 271 0.88 -6.06 14.97
N ILE A 272 -0.41 -5.78 14.76
CA ILE A 272 -0.91 -4.45 14.41
C ILE A 272 -1.17 -3.64 15.68
N MET A 273 -0.25 -2.72 15.97
CA MET A 273 -0.32 -1.81 17.10
C MET A 273 -1.31 -0.67 16.84
N LEU A 274 -2.29 -0.52 17.73
CA LEU A 274 -3.30 0.54 17.66
C LEU A 274 -3.02 1.72 18.60
N GLY A 275 -2.20 1.53 19.63
CA GLY A 275 -2.10 2.42 20.79
C GLY A 275 -1.85 3.90 20.47
N GLN A 276 -1.18 4.20 19.35
CA GLN A 276 -0.91 5.56 18.90
C GLN A 276 -2.15 6.31 18.37
N TRP A 277 -3.22 5.61 18.00
CA TRP A 277 -4.46 6.20 17.47
C TRP A 277 -5.63 6.17 18.47
N LEU A 278 -5.44 5.54 19.63
CA LEU A 278 -6.51 5.34 20.61
C LEU A 278 -6.62 6.52 21.57
N THR A 279 -7.84 6.85 21.98
CA THR A 279 -8.10 7.70 23.14
C THR A 279 -7.64 7.02 24.42
N GLU A 280 -7.46 7.77 25.51
CA GLU A 280 -7.04 7.20 26.80
C GLU A 280 -8.01 6.12 27.31
N GLU A 281 -9.32 6.32 27.12
CA GLU A 281 -10.35 5.35 27.48
C GLU A 281 -10.26 4.08 26.64
N ALA A 282 -10.20 4.21 25.31
CA ALA A 282 -10.04 3.08 24.40
C ALA A 282 -8.72 2.34 24.68
N ARG A 283 -7.66 3.07 25.01
CA ARG A 283 -6.37 2.51 25.39
C ARG A 283 -6.46 1.72 26.69
N ARG A 284 -7.23 2.13 27.69
CA ARG A 284 -7.45 1.32 28.92
C ARG A 284 -8.30 0.08 28.66
N TRP A 285 -9.25 0.17 27.74
CA TRP A 285 -10.15 -0.92 27.37
C TRP A 285 -9.47 -1.99 26.49
N ILE A 286 -8.72 -1.58 25.48
CA ILE A 286 -8.14 -2.50 24.50
C ILE A 286 -6.90 -3.18 25.07
N SER A 287 -6.98 -4.50 25.26
CA SER A 287 -5.85 -5.36 25.63
C SER A 287 -4.64 -5.22 24.68
N ARG A 288 -3.44 -5.55 25.19
CA ARG A 288 -2.19 -5.53 24.40
C ARG A 288 -2.31 -6.41 23.16
N ASN A 289 -2.67 -7.68 23.37
CA ASN A 289 -3.17 -8.61 22.37
C ASN A 289 -4.69 -8.65 22.56
N HIS A 290 -5.47 -8.28 21.54
CA HIS A 290 -6.94 -8.15 21.69
C HIS A 290 -7.70 -9.14 20.82
N VAL A 291 -7.40 -9.17 19.53
CA VAL A 291 -8.00 -10.12 18.58
C VAL A 291 -6.91 -10.70 17.71
N ARG A 292 -6.97 -12.00 17.45
CA ARG A 292 -6.09 -12.71 16.52
C ARG A 292 -6.88 -13.05 15.27
N PHE A 293 -6.32 -12.75 14.11
CA PHE A 293 -6.84 -13.13 12.82
C PHE A 293 -5.96 -14.20 12.20
N GLU A 294 -6.59 -15.22 11.62
CA GLU A 294 -5.91 -16.28 10.88
C GLU A 294 -6.74 -16.67 9.65
N MET A 295 -6.08 -17.18 8.63
CA MET A 295 -6.77 -17.83 7.51
C MET A 295 -7.01 -19.30 7.85
N ARG A 296 -8.24 -19.78 7.65
CA ARG A 296 -8.56 -21.22 7.63
C ARG A 296 -9.13 -21.55 6.27
N GLY A 297 -8.29 -22.14 5.40
CA GLY A 297 -8.61 -22.21 3.97
C GLY A 297 -8.79 -20.79 3.40
N ASN A 298 -9.93 -20.52 2.77
CA ASN A 298 -10.24 -19.20 2.19
C ASN A 298 -11.04 -18.28 3.14
N GLU A 299 -11.19 -18.66 4.40
CA GLU A 299 -11.97 -17.93 5.38
C GLU A 299 -11.07 -17.20 6.38
N VAL A 300 -11.42 -15.94 6.67
CA VAL A 300 -10.79 -15.21 7.78
C VAL A 300 -11.51 -15.58 9.07
N VAL A 301 -10.76 -16.05 10.05
CA VAL A 301 -11.26 -16.35 11.39
C VAL A 301 -10.73 -15.31 12.37
N ALA A 302 -11.62 -14.72 13.14
CA ALA A 302 -11.29 -13.86 14.26
C ALA A 302 -11.41 -14.64 15.57
N GLN A 303 -10.39 -14.56 16.41
CA GLN A 303 -10.36 -15.11 17.76
C GLN A 303 -10.22 -13.99 18.77
N ASP A 304 -11.16 -13.91 19.71
CA ASP A 304 -11.03 -13.00 20.84
C ASP A 304 -9.97 -13.53 21.82
N VAL A 305 -8.92 -12.74 22.04
CA VAL A 305 -7.85 -13.04 23.02
C VAL A 305 -7.78 -11.95 24.10
N SER A 306 -8.78 -11.07 24.13
CA SER A 306 -8.81 -9.91 25.01
C SER A 306 -9.26 -10.26 26.43
N THR A 307 -9.07 -9.29 27.33
CA THR A 307 -9.58 -9.33 28.71
C THR A 307 -11.02 -8.85 28.78
N ASN A 308 -11.37 -7.80 28.03
CA ASN A 308 -12.65 -7.09 28.13
C ASN A 308 -13.70 -7.54 27.11
N GLY A 309 -13.34 -8.50 26.26
CA GLY A 309 -14.20 -9.06 25.23
C GLY A 309 -14.13 -8.29 23.90
N THR A 310 -14.27 -9.03 22.81
CA THR A 310 -14.34 -8.49 21.45
C THR A 310 -15.79 -8.52 20.94
N GLY A 311 -16.24 -7.44 20.30
CA GLY A 311 -17.54 -7.36 19.63
C GLY A 311 -17.48 -7.77 18.16
N VAL A 312 -18.61 -8.21 17.61
CA VAL A 312 -18.82 -8.45 16.18
C VAL A 312 -20.07 -7.70 15.76
N ARG A 313 -19.98 -6.98 14.64
CA ARG A 313 -21.09 -6.29 13.97
C ARG A 313 -21.37 -7.01 12.66
N PRO A 314 -22.35 -7.93 12.63
CA PRO A 314 -22.71 -8.67 11.43
C PRO A 314 -23.10 -7.72 10.30
N GLY A 315 -22.58 -7.95 9.09
CA GLY A 315 -22.84 -7.09 7.93
C GLY A 315 -22.43 -5.62 8.10
N GLY A 316 -21.69 -5.29 9.17
CA GLY A 316 -21.25 -3.94 9.48
C GLY A 316 -22.31 -3.05 10.15
N SER A 317 -23.39 -3.65 10.66
CA SER A 317 -24.46 -2.93 11.34
C SER A 317 -23.99 -2.17 12.57
N MET A 318 -24.37 -0.90 12.66
CA MET A 318 -24.09 -0.06 13.83
C MET A 318 -25.22 -0.10 14.87
N ASP A 319 -26.26 -0.92 14.64
CA ASP A 319 -27.27 -1.20 15.66
C ASP A 319 -26.64 -2.01 16.80
N GLU A 320 -26.86 -1.56 18.04
CA GLU A 320 -26.34 -2.22 19.23
C GLU A 320 -27.10 -3.52 19.54
N ALA A 321 -28.35 -3.63 19.11
CA ALA A 321 -29.14 -4.86 19.28
C ALA A 321 -28.58 -6.04 18.46
N GLU A 322 -27.92 -5.75 17.34
CA GLU A 322 -27.31 -6.75 16.45
C GLU A 322 -25.87 -7.09 16.83
N ARG A 323 -25.27 -6.34 17.76
CA ARG A 323 -23.89 -6.54 18.20
C ARG A 323 -23.75 -7.83 18.99
N MET A 324 -22.84 -8.69 18.54
CA MET A 324 -22.51 -9.94 19.20
C MET A 324 -21.21 -9.80 20.01
N ILE A 325 -21.02 -10.59 21.07
CA ILE A 325 -19.77 -10.62 21.85
C ILE A 325 -19.12 -11.99 21.71
N LEU A 326 -17.82 -12.04 21.35
CA LEU A 326 -17.08 -13.28 21.17
C LEU A 326 -16.64 -13.95 22.48
N LYS A 327 -16.35 -13.21 23.56
CA LYS A 327 -15.94 -13.74 24.89
C LYS A 327 -14.96 -14.94 24.81
N ARG A 328 -13.80 -14.74 24.18
CA ARG A 328 -12.76 -15.78 23.94
C ARG A 328 -13.13 -16.89 22.95
N GLN A 329 -14.20 -16.73 22.17
CA GLN A 329 -14.56 -17.64 21.09
C GLN A 329 -13.91 -17.23 19.75
N THR A 330 -14.03 -18.14 18.79
CA THR A 330 -13.62 -17.93 17.39
C THR A 330 -14.86 -17.74 16.51
N ARG A 331 -14.74 -16.95 15.45
CA ARG A 331 -15.79 -16.77 14.46
C ARG A 331 -15.20 -16.54 13.07
N VAL A 332 -15.80 -17.20 12.08
CA VAL A 332 -15.57 -16.92 10.66
C VAL A 332 -16.22 -15.59 10.29
N LEU A 333 -15.47 -14.70 9.63
CA LEU A 333 -15.95 -13.40 9.19
C LEU A 333 -16.60 -13.47 7.81
N ALA A 334 -17.87 -13.10 7.76
CA ALA A 334 -18.53 -12.82 6.48
C ALA A 334 -17.93 -11.55 5.82
N PRO A 335 -18.09 -11.35 4.51
CA PRO A 335 -17.49 -10.22 3.80
C PRO A 335 -17.81 -8.83 4.36
N GLY A 336 -19.02 -8.64 4.93
CA GLY A 336 -19.45 -7.38 5.52
C GLY A 336 -19.23 -7.27 7.03
N ASP A 337 -18.83 -8.34 7.71
CA ASP A 337 -18.71 -8.33 9.18
C ASP A 337 -17.58 -7.40 9.63
N LEU A 338 -17.82 -6.69 10.74
CA LEU A 338 -16.81 -5.89 11.41
C LEU A 338 -16.53 -6.44 12.81
N ILE A 339 -15.25 -6.56 13.15
CA ILE A 339 -14.79 -6.79 14.51
C ILE A 339 -14.67 -5.45 15.22
N GLU A 340 -15.31 -5.30 16.37
CA GLU A 340 -15.26 -4.11 17.21
C GLU A 340 -14.47 -4.36 18.49
N LEU A 341 -13.36 -3.66 18.66
CA LEU A 341 -12.50 -3.77 19.86
C LEU A 341 -12.95 -2.78 20.95
N TYR A 342 -13.53 -1.66 20.53
CA TYR A 342 -14.06 -0.57 21.34
C TYR A 342 -14.96 0.29 20.42
N PRO A 343 -15.97 1.02 20.91
CA PRO A 343 -16.79 1.90 20.07
C PRO A 343 -15.94 2.82 19.17
N GLY A 344 -16.12 2.69 17.86
CA GLY A 344 -15.34 3.46 16.86
C GLY A 344 -13.96 2.88 16.51
N VAL A 345 -13.60 1.70 17.02
CA VAL A 345 -12.40 0.93 16.67
C VAL A 345 -12.80 -0.39 16.02
N HIS A 346 -12.73 -0.44 14.70
CA HIS A 346 -13.21 -1.55 13.88
C HIS A 346 -12.09 -2.18 13.06
N VAL A 347 -12.18 -3.50 12.85
CA VAL A 347 -11.39 -4.25 11.87
C VAL A 347 -12.34 -4.99 10.95
N GLY A 348 -12.11 -4.92 9.65
CA GLY A 348 -12.94 -5.62 8.65
C GLY A 348 -12.16 -5.94 7.39
N LYS A 349 -12.78 -6.65 6.44
CA LYS A 349 -12.16 -6.92 5.15
C LYS A 349 -11.90 -5.61 4.41
N ALA A 350 -10.70 -5.47 3.87
CA ALA A 350 -10.23 -4.19 3.33
C ALA A 350 -10.99 -3.76 2.05
N LYS A 351 -11.64 -4.71 1.37
CA LYS A 351 -12.50 -4.47 0.20
C LYS A 351 -13.86 -3.86 0.55
N THR A 352 -14.39 -4.15 1.74
CA THR A 352 -15.73 -3.72 2.16
C THR A 352 -15.68 -2.59 3.18
N LEU A 353 -14.61 -2.50 3.97
CA LEU A 353 -14.44 -1.43 4.94
C LEU A 353 -14.08 -0.11 4.25
N THR A 354 -14.96 0.87 4.40
CA THR A 354 -14.76 2.25 3.91
C THR A 354 -14.44 3.20 5.05
N SER A 355 -13.76 4.31 4.72
CA SER A 355 -13.62 5.44 5.63
C SER A 355 -14.96 6.15 5.80
N ALA A 356 -15.25 6.60 7.01
CA ALA A 356 -16.48 7.27 7.41
C ALA A 356 -16.23 8.69 7.96
N ALA A 357 -14.96 9.15 7.96
CA ALA A 357 -14.57 10.47 8.40
C ALA A 357 -13.44 11.02 7.50
N PRO A 358 -13.35 12.35 7.31
CA PRO A 358 -12.22 12.95 6.61
C PRO A 358 -10.92 12.71 7.39
N LEU A 359 -9.80 12.65 6.66
CA LEU A 359 -8.49 12.48 7.25
C LEU A 359 -7.99 13.80 7.87
N ASN A 360 -7.82 13.80 9.19
CA ASN A 360 -7.06 14.81 9.92
C ASN A 360 -5.76 14.14 10.41
N SER A 361 -4.79 13.91 9.52
CA SER A 361 -3.52 13.24 9.85
C SER A 361 -2.34 14.22 9.93
N VAL A 362 -1.27 13.74 10.56
CA VAL A 362 0.05 14.34 10.49
C VAL A 362 0.66 13.91 9.15
N SER A 363 0.91 14.87 8.27
CA SER A 363 1.54 14.67 6.96
C SER A 363 2.85 13.89 7.08
N VAL A 364 3.16 13.02 6.11
CA VAL A 364 4.48 12.35 6.00
C VAL A 364 5.60 13.38 5.89
N MET A 365 5.26 14.57 5.39
CA MET A 365 6.15 15.73 5.26
C MET A 365 6.18 16.64 6.49
N ALA A 366 5.51 16.31 7.59
CA ALA A 366 5.43 17.19 8.78
C ALA A 366 6.80 17.49 9.41
N GLU A 367 7.78 16.60 9.26
CA GLU A 367 9.17 16.79 9.73
C GLU A 367 10.13 17.20 8.60
N ALA A 368 9.63 17.51 7.39
CA ALA A 368 10.49 17.90 6.27
C ALA A 368 11.08 19.31 6.47
N PRO A 369 12.35 19.54 6.11
CA PRO A 369 12.97 20.87 6.23
C PRO A 369 12.15 21.92 5.48
N THR A 370 11.69 22.94 6.19
CA THR A 370 10.82 24.04 5.69
C THR A 370 11.42 24.85 4.54
N LEU A 371 12.74 24.78 4.32
CA LEU A 371 13.40 25.41 3.17
C LEU A 371 12.99 24.79 1.82
N SER A 372 12.49 23.55 1.81
CA SER A 372 11.99 22.88 0.60
C SER A 372 10.50 23.12 0.33
N MET A 373 9.75 23.80 1.21
CA MET A 373 8.28 23.92 1.10
C MET A 373 7.79 25.38 1.00
N ARG A 374 8.67 26.33 0.66
CA ARG A 374 8.22 27.70 0.37
C ARG A 374 7.58 27.75 -1.01
N ILE A 375 6.26 27.52 -1.05
CA ILE A 375 5.40 28.15 -2.05
C ILE A 375 5.57 29.66 -1.82
N LEU A 376 6.34 30.32 -2.68
CA LEU A 376 6.39 31.78 -2.74
C LEU A 376 5.00 32.25 -3.14
N GLU A 377 4.24 32.75 -2.16
CA GLU A 377 3.15 33.69 -2.41
C GLU A 377 3.70 34.79 -3.32
N ARG A 378 3.13 34.90 -4.53
CA ARG A 378 3.28 36.06 -5.40
C ARG A 378 1.99 36.85 -5.37
#